data_AF-A0A1E3TH03-F1
#
_entry.id   AF-A0A1E3TH03-F1
#
_cell.length_a   1.000
_cell.length_b   1.000
_cell.length_c   1.000
_cell.angle_alpha   90.00
_cell.angle_beta   90.00
_cell.angle_gamma   90.00
#
_symmetry.space_group_name_H-M   'P 1'
#
loop_
_entity.id
_entity.type
_entity.pdbx_description
1 polymer ?
#
loop_
_entity_poly.entity_id
_entity_poly.type
_entity_poly.pdbx_seq_one_letter_code
_entity_poly.pdbx_strand_id
1 'polypeptide(L)'
;MLTRVRTIGHTLSNRTFWWDRARPVDADIHPLRAVIFDLDAMADSRREPKAGLVDLVMDLFVAGVWVGVVSTRDRQWAEASVRQLVGEGLVETLVTADDVAEPGNDVYDVELFRLALWELGIGPHAALAFAATGPRLRAAVAAGLPVQARSCYDGLRTEDCQKLHRRWWIVHKRAG
;
A
#
# COMPACT_ATOMS: atom_id res chain seq x y z
N MET A 1 -30.74 4.42 -73.29
CA MET A 1 -30.40 3.03 -72.95
C MET A 1 -28.91 3.05 -72.63
N LEU A 2 -28.38 2.99 -71.40
CA LEU A 2 -28.72 2.30 -70.14
C LEU A 2 -28.34 3.15 -68.90
N THR A 3 -28.60 2.60 -67.72
CA THR A 3 -29.00 3.22 -66.45
C THR A 3 -27.92 3.18 -65.35
N ARG A 4 -27.95 4.16 -64.42
CA ARG A 4 -27.48 4.16 -62.98
C ARG A 4 -25.97 3.97 -62.73
N VAL A 5 -25.36 4.54 -61.69
CA VAL A 5 -25.63 4.31 -60.24
C VAL A 5 -25.19 5.53 -59.41
N ARG A 6 -26.01 5.93 -58.42
CA ARG A 6 -25.62 6.78 -57.29
C ARG A 6 -24.80 5.94 -56.29
N THR A 7 -23.71 6.49 -55.77
CA THR A 7 -23.16 6.04 -54.49
C THR A 7 -23.18 7.19 -53.50
N ILE A 8 -24.07 7.09 -52.52
CA ILE A 8 -24.03 7.85 -51.27
C ILE A 8 -22.99 7.16 -50.39
N GLY A 9 -22.03 7.91 -49.86
CA GLY A 9 -20.95 7.41 -49.01
C GLY A 9 -20.79 8.23 -47.74
N HIS A 10 -21.82 8.21 -46.89
CA HIS A 10 -21.76 8.25 -45.43
C HIS A 10 -20.72 9.17 -44.74
N THR A 11 -21.14 10.37 -44.32
CA THR A 11 -20.66 10.94 -43.06
C THR A 11 -21.20 10.08 -41.92
N LEU A 12 -20.50 9.01 -41.58
CA LEU A 12 -20.77 8.24 -40.36
C LEU A 12 -19.77 8.65 -39.29
N SER A 13 -20.29 9.46 -38.36
CA SER A 13 -20.15 9.31 -36.91
C SER A 13 -18.76 8.96 -36.41
N ASN A 14 -18.12 9.94 -35.77
CA ASN A 14 -16.96 9.79 -34.91
C ASN A 14 -17.24 8.78 -33.79
N ARG A 15 -17.14 7.48 -34.11
CA ARG A 15 -17.25 6.39 -33.13
C ARG A 15 -15.95 6.37 -32.34
N THR A 16 -15.92 7.12 -31.24
CA THR A 16 -14.92 6.93 -30.20
C THR A 16 -15.10 5.53 -29.62
N PHE A 17 -14.07 4.70 -29.74
CA PHE A 17 -14.05 3.39 -29.11
C PHE A 17 -13.86 3.55 -27.59
N TRP A 18 -14.15 2.49 -26.84
CA TRP A 18 -14.02 2.54 -25.38
C TRP A 18 -12.57 2.73 -24.90
N TRP A 19 -11.57 2.45 -25.74
CA TRP A 19 -10.15 2.77 -25.51
C TRP A 19 -9.75 4.20 -25.91
N ASP A 20 -10.60 4.91 -26.66
CA ASP A 20 -10.38 6.31 -27.06
C ASP A 20 -10.87 7.30 -25.98
N ARG A 21 -11.55 6.81 -24.95
CA ARG A 21 -11.83 7.63 -23.77
C ARG A 21 -10.54 7.82 -23.00
N ALA A 22 -10.10 9.07 -22.84
CA ALA A 22 -9.13 9.40 -21.81
C ALA A 22 -9.63 8.83 -20.48
N ARG A 23 -8.93 7.84 -19.93
CA ARG A 23 -9.28 7.29 -18.61
C ARG A 23 -9.24 8.44 -17.61
N PRO A 24 -10.29 8.62 -16.79
CA PRO A 24 -10.21 9.53 -15.66
C PRO A 24 -8.93 9.24 -14.86
N VAL A 25 -8.20 10.27 -14.43
CA VAL A 25 -6.92 10.12 -13.71
C VAL A 25 -7.06 9.21 -12.47
N ASP A 26 -8.26 9.16 -11.89
CA ASP A 26 -8.65 8.37 -10.73
C ASP A 26 -9.16 6.95 -11.07
N ALA A 27 -9.44 6.62 -12.33
CA ALA A 27 -9.98 5.31 -12.74
C ALA A 27 -9.03 4.13 -12.49
N ASP A 28 -7.72 4.38 -12.33
CA ASP A 28 -6.75 3.34 -11.93
C ASP A 28 -6.23 3.53 -10.48
N ILE A 29 -6.91 4.31 -9.63
CA ILE A 29 -6.59 4.33 -8.20
C ILE A 29 -7.33 3.15 -7.55
N HIS A 30 -6.61 2.07 -7.31
CA HIS A 30 -7.12 0.92 -6.58
C HIS A 30 -7.50 1.35 -5.15
N PRO A 31 -8.62 0.85 -4.59
CA PRO A 31 -8.95 1.13 -3.19
C PRO A 31 -7.83 0.64 -2.27
N LEU A 32 -7.61 1.33 -1.16
CA LEU A 32 -6.71 0.88 -0.12
C LEU A 32 -7.23 -0.44 0.45
N ARG A 33 -6.43 -1.50 0.35
CA ARG A 33 -6.75 -2.84 0.85
C ARG A 33 -5.89 -3.26 2.03
N ALA A 34 -4.70 -2.68 2.19
CA ALA A 34 -3.84 -2.96 3.34
C ALA A 34 -3.00 -1.77 3.80
N VAL A 35 -2.65 -1.77 5.07
CA VAL A 35 -1.62 -0.92 5.67
C VAL A 35 -0.51 -1.83 6.20
N ILE A 36 0.73 -1.58 5.77
CA ILE A 36 1.91 -2.33 6.18
C ILE A 36 2.74 -1.47 7.15
N PHE A 37 2.91 -1.92 8.37
CA PHE A 37 3.76 -1.27 9.36
C PHE A 37 5.15 -1.89 9.38
N ASP A 38 6.18 -1.06 9.27
CA ASP A 38 7.47 -1.36 9.88
C ASP A 38 7.28 -1.46 11.40
N LEU A 39 7.75 -2.55 12.01
CA LEU A 39 7.54 -2.77 13.45
C LEU A 39 8.15 -1.64 14.31
N ASP A 40 9.28 -1.07 13.90
CA ASP A 40 9.87 0.10 14.56
C ASP A 40 9.04 1.38 14.38
N ALA A 41 8.12 1.43 13.40
CA ALA A 41 7.17 2.54 13.25
C ALA A 41 5.99 2.44 14.22
N MET A 42 5.73 1.26 14.80
CA MET A 42 4.62 1.03 15.72
C MET A 42 4.97 1.43 17.16
N ALA A 43 6.21 1.20 17.57
CA ALA A 43 6.64 1.38 18.96
C ALA A 43 7.36 2.71 19.19
N ASP A 44 7.21 3.25 20.40
CA ASP A 44 7.98 4.41 20.85
C ASP A 44 9.38 4.00 21.39
N SER A 45 10.11 4.97 21.95
CA SER A 45 11.43 4.72 22.53
C SER A 45 11.44 3.74 23.72
N ARG A 46 10.31 3.56 24.40
CA ARG A 46 10.13 2.64 25.53
C ARG A 46 9.58 1.28 25.10
N ARG A 47 9.41 1.07 23.79
CA ARG A 47 8.77 -0.12 23.20
C ARG A 47 7.30 -0.26 23.58
N GLU A 48 6.65 0.86 23.89
CA GLU A 48 5.20 0.93 24.06
C GLU A 48 4.53 1.30 22.73
N PRO A 49 3.24 0.97 22.53
CA PRO A 49 2.49 1.44 21.37
C PRO A 49 2.57 2.95 21.27
N LYS A 50 2.94 3.48 20.09
CA LYS A 50 2.82 4.92 19.85
C LYS A 50 1.37 5.36 20.06
N ALA A 51 1.20 6.57 20.58
CA ALA A 51 -0.12 7.15 20.81
C ALA A 51 -1.00 7.07 19.54
N GLY A 52 -2.22 6.56 19.72
CA GLY A 52 -3.20 6.34 18.65
C GLY A 52 -3.00 5.09 17.78
N LEU A 53 -1.93 4.31 17.97
CA LEU A 53 -1.67 3.12 17.14
C LEU A 53 -2.81 2.09 17.25
N VAL A 54 -3.18 1.74 18.47
CA VAL A 54 -4.21 0.72 18.73
C VAL A 54 -5.55 1.16 18.14
N ASP A 55 -5.93 2.42 18.34
CA ASP A 55 -7.16 2.98 17.77
C ASP A 55 -7.16 2.93 16.24
N LEU A 56 -6.03 3.23 15.60
CA LEU A 56 -5.88 3.13 14.14
C LEU A 56 -6.00 1.68 13.66
N VAL A 57 -5.32 0.74 14.31
CA VAL A 57 -5.35 -0.68 13.91
C VAL A 57 -6.77 -1.24 14.06
N MET A 58 -7.48 -0.90 15.14
CA MET A 58 -8.88 -1.26 15.31
C MET A 58 -9.78 -0.64 14.24
N ASP A 59 -9.56 0.63 13.90
CA ASP A 59 -10.31 1.32 12.83
C ASP A 59 -10.09 0.67 11.46
N LEU A 60 -8.85 0.29 11.14
CA LEU A 60 -8.49 -0.43 9.92
C LEU A 60 -9.19 -1.80 9.86
N PHE A 61 -9.15 -2.55 10.96
CA PHE A 61 -9.82 -3.84 11.08
C PHE A 61 -11.34 -3.72 10.86
N VAL A 62 -12.00 -2.76 11.52
CA VAL A 62 -13.44 -2.51 11.34
C VAL A 62 -13.78 -2.11 9.90
N ALA A 63 -12.89 -1.39 9.24
CA ALA A 63 -13.04 -1.00 7.84
C ALA A 63 -12.70 -2.11 6.83
N GLY A 64 -12.25 -3.29 7.30
CA GLY A 64 -11.84 -4.40 6.43
C GLY A 64 -10.54 -4.13 5.65
N VAL A 65 -9.68 -3.25 6.15
CA VAL A 65 -8.35 -2.98 5.60
C VAL A 65 -7.34 -3.84 6.36
N TRP A 66 -6.64 -4.71 5.64
CA TRP A 66 -5.68 -5.64 6.23
C TRP A 66 -4.47 -4.91 6.83
N VAL A 67 -3.94 -5.43 7.91
CA VAL A 67 -2.75 -4.95 8.59
C VAL A 67 -1.63 -5.95 8.41
N GLY A 68 -0.59 -5.53 7.70
CA GLY A 68 0.67 -6.26 7.61
C GLY A 68 1.72 -5.66 8.54
N VAL A 69 2.62 -6.49 9.05
CA VAL A 69 3.79 -6.03 9.79
C VAL A 69 5.05 -6.60 9.16
N VAL A 70 6.07 -5.75 8.98
CA VAL A 70 7.40 -6.15 8.54
C VAL A 70 8.42 -5.82 9.63
N SER A 71 9.41 -6.68 9.81
CA SER A 71 10.47 -6.52 10.81
C SER A 71 11.81 -7.04 10.29
N THR A 72 12.90 -6.39 10.65
CA THR A 72 14.28 -6.89 10.43
C THR A 72 14.81 -7.68 11.62
N ARG A 73 13.95 -7.95 12.61
CA ARG A 73 14.26 -8.75 13.79
C ARG A 73 13.84 -10.20 13.55
N ASP A 74 14.38 -11.09 14.36
CA ASP A 74 13.97 -12.49 14.34
C ASP A 74 12.47 -12.64 14.65
N ARG A 75 11.90 -13.76 14.20
CA ARG A 75 10.49 -14.08 14.29
C ARG A 75 9.99 -14.14 15.72
N GLN A 76 10.76 -14.73 16.63
CA GLN A 76 10.37 -14.86 18.03
C GLN A 76 10.19 -13.49 18.69
N TRP A 77 11.14 -12.58 18.47
CA TRP A 77 11.06 -11.22 19.00
C TRP A 77 9.94 -10.41 18.35
N ALA A 78 9.78 -10.53 17.02
CA ALA A 78 8.76 -9.79 16.28
C ALA A 78 7.34 -10.20 16.69
N GLU A 79 7.08 -11.50 16.82
CA GLU A 79 5.77 -12.03 17.25
C GLU A 79 5.42 -11.57 18.67
N ALA A 80 6.38 -11.63 19.60
CA ALA A 80 6.18 -11.13 20.95
C ALA A 80 5.85 -9.63 20.96
N SER A 81 6.56 -8.85 20.14
CA SER A 81 6.36 -7.41 20.04
C SER A 81 5.00 -7.07 19.45
N VAL A 82 4.58 -7.72 18.37
CA VAL A 82 3.25 -7.51 17.77
C VAL A 82 2.14 -7.83 18.77
N ARG A 83 2.24 -8.99 19.44
CA ARG A 83 1.27 -9.40 20.47
C ARG A 83 1.18 -8.37 21.60
N GLN A 84 2.32 -7.82 22.04
CA GLN A 84 2.35 -6.78 23.06
C GLN A 84 1.74 -5.46 22.56
N LEU A 85 2.04 -5.06 21.33
CA LEU A 85 1.71 -3.71 20.83
C LEU A 85 0.24 -3.58 20.42
N VAL A 86 -0.31 -4.61 19.78
CA VAL A 86 -1.66 -4.56 19.17
C VAL A 86 -2.54 -5.75 19.54
N GLY A 87 -2.00 -6.76 20.23
CA GLY A 87 -2.73 -7.98 20.59
C GLY A 87 -2.67 -9.06 19.51
N GLU A 88 -3.52 -10.08 19.65
CA GLU A 88 -3.64 -11.19 18.70
C GLU A 88 -4.81 -10.95 17.72
N GLY A 89 -4.67 -11.43 16.47
CA GLY A 89 -5.75 -11.49 15.49
C GLY A 89 -6.03 -10.21 14.70
N LEU A 90 -5.30 -9.12 14.94
CA LEU A 90 -5.42 -7.86 14.20
C LEU A 90 -4.37 -7.69 13.08
N VAL A 91 -3.47 -8.65 12.93
CA VAL A 91 -2.39 -8.63 11.93
C VAL A 91 -2.52 -9.86 11.05
N GLU A 92 -2.77 -9.63 9.77
CA GLU A 92 -2.98 -10.68 8.76
C GLU A 92 -1.68 -11.34 8.31
N THR A 93 -0.57 -10.58 8.29
CA THR A 93 0.77 -11.09 7.96
C THR A 93 1.83 -10.45 8.84
N LEU A 94 2.79 -11.26 9.28
CA LEU A 94 4.03 -10.83 9.91
C LEU A 94 5.20 -11.42 9.13
N VAL A 95 5.93 -10.55 8.43
CA VAL A 95 7.16 -10.87 7.71
C VAL A 95 8.36 -10.35 8.48
N THR A 96 9.35 -11.19 8.64
CA THR A 96 10.47 -11.02 9.57
C THR A 96 11.80 -11.32 8.88
N ALA A 97 12.89 -11.17 9.62
CA ALA A 97 14.21 -11.46 9.08
C ALA A 97 14.39 -12.90 8.64
N ASP A 98 13.70 -13.84 9.30
CA ASP A 98 13.78 -15.27 9.02
C ASP A 98 13.10 -15.66 7.71
N ASP A 99 12.23 -14.81 7.16
CA ASP A 99 11.41 -15.13 5.98
C ASP A 99 12.07 -14.69 4.66
N VAL A 100 13.14 -13.90 4.72
CA VAL A 100 13.84 -13.36 3.55
C VAL A 100 15.23 -13.97 3.45
N ALA A 101 15.57 -14.49 2.26
CA ALA A 101 16.89 -15.05 2.01
C ALA A 101 18.00 -13.98 2.10
N GLU A 102 19.08 -14.31 2.82
CA GLU A 102 20.33 -13.54 2.94
C GLU A 102 20.18 -12.13 3.56
N PRO A 103 20.12 -12.01 4.89
CA PRO A 103 20.19 -10.72 5.57
C PRO A 103 21.50 -9.98 5.27
N GLY A 104 21.41 -8.68 4.99
CA GLY A 104 22.57 -7.77 4.93
C GLY A 104 22.92 -7.13 3.59
N ASN A 105 22.08 -7.23 2.55
CA ASN A 105 22.21 -6.44 1.31
C ASN A 105 21.10 -5.36 1.22
N ASP A 106 21.27 -4.35 0.36
CA ASP A 106 20.27 -3.27 0.19
C ASP A 106 18.92 -3.77 -0.34
N VAL A 107 18.88 -4.97 -0.94
CA VAL A 107 17.66 -5.61 -1.48
C VAL A 107 16.82 -6.23 -0.36
N TYR A 108 17.46 -6.62 0.75
CA TYR A 108 16.85 -7.29 1.88
C TYR A 108 15.65 -6.53 2.45
N ASP A 109 15.82 -5.23 2.74
CA ASP A 109 14.74 -4.43 3.31
C ASP A 109 13.56 -4.28 2.34
N VAL A 110 13.83 -4.27 1.03
CA VAL A 110 12.80 -4.18 -0.02
C VAL A 110 11.98 -5.47 -0.07
N GLU A 111 12.65 -6.61 0.09
CA GLU A 111 12.03 -7.92 -0.03
C GLU A 111 11.07 -8.22 1.13
N LEU A 112 11.32 -7.67 2.33
CA LEU A 112 10.34 -7.72 3.44
C LEU A 112 8.98 -7.14 3.03
N PHE A 113 8.96 -5.99 2.35
CA PHE A 113 7.72 -5.38 1.88
C PHE A 113 7.09 -6.14 0.70
N ARG A 114 7.90 -6.67 -0.22
CA ARG A 114 7.40 -7.46 -1.36
C ARG A 114 6.78 -8.78 -0.90
N LEU A 115 7.41 -9.47 0.04
CA LEU A 115 6.88 -10.70 0.62
C LEU A 115 5.58 -10.43 1.36
N ALA A 116 5.49 -9.35 2.16
CA ALA A 116 4.23 -8.97 2.82
C ALA A 116 3.10 -8.71 1.80
N LEU A 117 3.39 -8.03 0.70
CA LEU A 117 2.43 -7.83 -0.40
C LEU A 117 2.01 -9.15 -1.05
N TRP A 118 2.96 -10.07 -1.25
CA TRP A 118 2.71 -11.39 -1.80
C TRP A 118 1.81 -12.24 -0.89
N GLU A 119 2.08 -12.27 0.42
CA GLU A 119 1.26 -13.00 1.40
C GLU A 119 -0.16 -12.42 1.49
N LEU A 120 -0.29 -11.10 1.40
CA LEU A 120 -1.60 -10.43 1.31
C LEU A 120 -2.27 -10.66 -0.05
N GLY A 121 -1.58 -11.14 -1.08
CA GLY A 121 -2.14 -11.32 -2.42
C GLY A 121 -2.59 -10.00 -3.07
N ILE A 122 -1.86 -8.91 -2.80
CA ILE A 122 -2.15 -7.58 -3.37
C ILE A 122 -0.92 -6.96 -4.02
N GLY A 123 -1.14 -6.11 -5.03
CA GLY A 123 -0.08 -5.28 -5.60
C GLY A 123 0.18 -4.02 -4.74
N PRO A 124 1.36 -3.39 -4.89
CA PRO A 124 1.74 -2.21 -4.11
C PRO A 124 0.78 -1.03 -4.33
N HIS A 125 0.09 -0.98 -5.46
CA HIS A 125 -0.95 0.00 -5.76
C HIS A 125 -2.16 -0.02 -4.82
N ALA A 126 -2.37 -1.11 -4.07
CA ALA A 126 -3.48 -1.25 -3.12
C ALA A 126 -3.05 -1.13 -1.65
N ALA A 127 -1.80 -0.74 -1.36
CA ALA A 127 -1.26 -0.69 -0.01
C ALA A 127 -0.64 0.66 0.35
N LEU A 128 -0.55 0.95 1.64
CA LEU A 128 0.16 2.08 2.25
C LEU A 128 1.14 1.55 3.29
N ALA A 129 2.35 2.10 3.36
CA ALA A 129 3.33 1.73 4.37
C ALA A 129 3.58 2.84 5.40
N PHE A 130 3.84 2.44 6.65
CA PHE A 130 4.42 3.30 7.68
C PHE A 130 5.81 2.79 8.04
N ALA A 131 6.83 3.66 7.96
CA ALA A 131 8.22 3.31 8.25
C ALA A 131 8.89 4.33 9.18
N ALA A 132 9.78 3.88 10.07
CA ALA A 132 10.39 4.73 11.09
C ALA A 132 11.74 5.32 10.67
N THR A 133 12.48 4.62 9.81
CA THR A 133 13.87 4.95 9.49
C THR A 133 14.06 5.29 8.01
N GLY A 134 15.09 6.09 7.71
CA GLY A 134 15.45 6.43 6.33
C GLY A 134 15.64 5.21 5.42
N PRO A 135 16.41 4.18 5.83
CA PRO A 135 16.52 2.93 5.07
C PRO A 135 15.16 2.26 4.80
N ARG A 136 14.31 2.11 5.83
CA ARG A 136 13.00 1.45 5.70
C ARG A 136 12.02 2.25 4.83
N LEU A 137 12.06 3.58 4.89
CA LEU A 137 11.31 4.45 3.98
C LEU A 137 11.74 4.21 2.52
N ARG A 138 13.05 4.20 2.25
CA ARG A 138 13.57 3.95 0.90
C ARG A 138 13.21 2.55 0.41
N ALA A 139 13.27 1.55 1.28
CA ALA A 139 12.91 0.19 0.94
C ALA A 139 11.43 0.04 0.56
N ALA A 140 10.52 0.65 1.34
CA ALA A 140 9.10 0.68 1.00
C ALA A 140 8.85 1.38 -0.35
N VAL A 141 9.52 2.51 -0.61
CA VAL A 141 9.44 3.19 -1.92
C VAL A 141 9.98 2.31 -3.04
N ALA A 142 11.10 1.62 -2.84
CA ALA A 142 11.67 0.69 -3.81
C ALA A 142 10.79 -0.56 -4.06
N ALA A 143 9.93 -0.91 -3.09
CA ALA A 143 8.86 -1.90 -3.25
C ALA A 143 7.61 -1.35 -3.97
N GLY A 144 7.62 -0.06 -4.33
CA GLY A 144 6.54 0.62 -5.04
C GLY A 144 5.41 1.15 -4.14
N LEU A 145 5.64 1.19 -2.83
CA LEU A 145 4.61 1.59 -1.86
C LEU A 145 4.58 3.12 -1.64
N PRO A 146 3.39 3.72 -1.56
CA PRO A 146 3.19 4.94 -0.78
C PRO A 146 3.71 4.72 0.64
N VAL A 147 4.55 5.61 1.14
CA VAL A 147 5.10 5.49 2.51
C VAL A 147 5.01 6.79 3.29
N GLN A 148 4.79 6.68 4.60
CA GLN A 148 4.79 7.80 5.55
C GLN A 148 5.62 7.47 6.78
N ALA A 149 6.28 8.48 7.34
CA ALA A 149 6.89 8.40 8.67
C ALA A 149 6.03 9.18 9.67
N ARG A 150 5.85 8.64 10.88
CA ARG A 150 5.05 9.27 11.92
C ARG A 150 5.64 9.12 13.31
N SER A 151 5.57 10.22 14.06
CA SER A 151 5.90 10.25 15.50
C SER A 151 4.76 9.69 16.36
N CYS A 152 3.50 9.83 15.93
CA CYS A 152 2.32 9.22 16.54
C CYS A 152 1.18 9.03 15.50
N TYR A 153 0.13 8.32 15.92
CA TYR A 153 -1.06 8.01 15.12
C TYR A 153 -2.35 8.65 15.69
N ASP A 154 -2.24 9.54 16.68
CA ASP A 154 -3.40 10.20 17.28
C ASP A 154 -4.29 10.87 16.23
N GLY A 155 -5.58 10.53 16.28
CA GLY A 155 -6.59 11.05 15.38
C GLY A 155 -6.50 10.54 13.94
N LEU A 156 -5.52 9.70 13.60
CA LEU A 156 -5.44 9.09 12.27
C LEU A 156 -6.48 7.98 12.15
N ARG A 157 -7.33 8.06 11.12
CA ARG A 157 -8.35 7.06 10.80
C ARG A 157 -8.08 6.41 9.44
N THR A 158 -8.80 5.34 9.14
CA THR A 158 -8.76 4.64 7.86
C THR A 158 -9.01 5.59 6.69
N GLU A 159 -9.95 6.54 6.84
CA GLU A 159 -10.22 7.55 5.82
C GLU A 159 -8.99 8.41 5.50
N ASP A 160 -8.17 8.71 6.50
CA ASP A 160 -6.96 9.49 6.31
C ASP A 160 -5.85 8.64 5.66
N CYS A 161 -5.74 7.36 6.02
CA CYS A 161 -4.90 6.41 5.28
C CYS A 161 -5.31 6.32 3.80
N GLN A 162 -6.62 6.27 3.51
CA GLN A 162 -7.12 6.30 2.14
C GLN A 162 -6.78 7.62 1.43
N LYS A 163 -6.91 8.77 2.10
CA LYS A 163 -6.54 10.08 1.53
C LYS A 163 -5.03 10.13 1.24
N LEU A 164 -4.19 9.65 2.16
CA LEU A 164 -2.74 9.59 1.99
C LEU A 164 -2.35 8.72 0.80
N HIS A 165 -2.94 7.52 0.71
CA HIS A 165 -2.76 6.59 -0.41
C HIS A 165 -3.15 7.23 -1.75
N ARG A 166 -4.37 7.77 -1.86
CA ARG A 166 -4.85 8.42 -3.10
C ARG A 166 -3.98 9.60 -3.51
N ARG A 167 -3.58 10.45 -2.56
CA ARG A 167 -2.78 11.65 -2.82
C ARG A 167 -1.40 11.28 -3.39
N TRP A 168 -0.78 10.23 -2.87
CA TRP A 168 0.51 9.75 -3.37
C TRP A 168 0.43 9.34 -4.85
N TRP A 169 -0.62 8.60 -5.22
CA TRP A 169 -0.85 8.17 -6.61
C TRP A 169 -1.13 9.33 -7.56
N ILE A 170 -1.88 10.34 -7.12
CA ILE A 170 -2.14 11.55 -7.92
C ILE A 170 -0.83 12.29 -8.20
N VAL A 171 0.07 12.40 -7.21
CA VAL A 171 1.36 13.07 -7.39
C VAL A 171 2.27 12.27 -8.34
N HIS A 172 2.36 10.96 -8.16
CA HIS A 172 3.26 10.11 -8.96
C HIS A 172 2.78 9.90 -10.40
N LYS A 173 1.47 9.80 -10.65
CA LYS A 173 0.92 9.75 -12.02
C LYS A 173 1.08 11.04 -12.81
N ARG A 174 1.33 12.18 -12.17
CA ARG A 174 1.58 13.47 -12.85
C ARG A 174 3.06 13.68 -13.19
N ALA A 175 3.94 12.84 -12.67
CA ALA A 175 5.39 12.96 -12.83
C ALA A 175 5.96 12.05 -13.93
N GLY A 176 5.16 11.15 -14.50
CA GLY A 176 5.49 10.29 -15.65
C GLY A 176 4.55 10.55 -16.81
#